data_AF-A0A5Q4GMP9-F1
#
_entry.id   AF-A0A5Q4GMP9-F1
#
_cell.length_a   1.000
_cell.length_b   1.000
_cell.length_c   1.000
_cell.angle_alpha   90.00
_cell.angle_beta   90.00
_cell.angle_gamma   90.00
#
_symmetry.space_group_name_H-M   'P 1'
#
loop_
_entity.id
_entity.type
_entity.pdbx_description
1 polymer ?
#
loop_
_entity_poly.entity_id
_entity_poly.type
_entity_poly.pdbx_seq_one_letter_code
_entity_poly.pdbx_strand_id
1 'polypeptide(L)'
;MSTQVRQRRSALEWSALIGQQAASGLSQRGFCEAEGLAVGRFTYWKRKLGGVPIIKRGVEQDRPLFTPIQALPDSEALAEVEAARNGWAINLDLGDGQRLTIRKVG
;
A
#
# COMPACT_ATOMS: atom_id res chain seq x y z
N MET A 1 -25.91 -26.00 16.33
CA MET A 1 -24.64 -25.27 16.21
C MET A 1 -23.95 -25.72 14.93
N SER A 2 -24.15 -25.01 13.81
CA SER A 2 -23.58 -25.42 12.51
C SER A 2 -22.11 -25.06 12.44
N THR A 3 -21.24 -26.06 12.53
CA THR A 3 -19.82 -25.95 12.22
C THR A 3 -19.67 -25.65 10.73
N GLN A 4 -19.51 -24.37 10.38
CA GLN A 4 -19.21 -23.95 9.02
C GLN A 4 -17.86 -24.54 8.60
N VAL A 5 -17.91 -25.50 7.69
CA VAL A 5 -16.75 -26.06 7.01
C VAL A 5 -15.97 -24.90 6.38
N ARG A 6 -14.67 -24.81 6.67
CA ARG A 6 -13.79 -23.73 6.22
C ARG A 6 -13.57 -23.82 4.71
N GLN A 7 -14.54 -23.39 3.92
CA GLN A 7 -14.54 -23.50 2.48
C GLN A 7 -13.40 -22.63 1.90
N ARG A 8 -12.43 -23.29 1.25
CA ARG A 8 -11.33 -22.62 0.55
C ARG A 8 -11.89 -21.99 -0.73
N ARG A 9 -12.25 -20.72 -0.65
CA ARG A 9 -12.62 -19.89 -1.81
C ARG A 9 -11.40 -19.59 -2.68
N SER A 10 -11.55 -19.80 -3.98
CA SER A 10 -10.64 -19.46 -5.07
C SER A 10 -10.57 -17.94 -5.30
N ALA A 11 -9.56 -17.51 -6.06
CA ALA A 11 -9.38 -16.10 -6.40
C ALA A 11 -10.59 -15.51 -7.17
N LEU A 12 -11.23 -16.31 -8.02
CA LEU A 12 -12.37 -15.90 -8.84
C LEU A 12 -13.64 -15.72 -8.00
N GLU A 13 -13.83 -16.55 -6.97
CA GLU A 13 -14.92 -16.36 -6.00
C GLU A 13 -14.72 -15.08 -5.17
N TRP A 14 -13.47 -14.77 -4.80
CA TRP A 14 -13.18 -13.52 -4.10
C TRP A 14 -13.40 -12.29 -4.97
N SER A 15 -13.04 -12.32 -6.26
CA SER A 15 -13.31 -11.19 -7.16
C SER A 15 -14.81 -10.95 -7.33
N ALA A 16 -15.61 -12.02 -7.45
CA ALA A 16 -17.07 -11.92 -7.51
C ALA A 16 -17.66 -11.27 -6.24
N LEU A 17 -17.22 -11.70 -5.05
CA LEU A 17 -17.65 -11.12 -3.77
C LEU A 17 -17.25 -9.64 -3.62
N ILE A 18 -16.07 -9.25 -4.12
CA ILE A 18 -15.64 -7.85 -4.11
C ILE A 18 -16.53 -7.01 -5.04
N GLY A 19 -16.88 -7.53 -6.21
CA GLY A 19 -17.82 -6.89 -7.13
C GLY A 19 -19.22 -6.72 -6.53
N GLN A 20 -19.73 -7.77 -5.88
CA GLN A 20 -21.01 -7.72 -5.16
C GLN A 20 -20.99 -6.68 -4.03
N GLN A 21 -19.89 -6.59 -3.26
CA GLN A 21 -19.76 -5.56 -2.23
C GLN A 21 -19.82 -4.15 -2.83
N ALA A 22 -19.16 -3.92 -3.97
CA ALA A 22 -19.20 -2.62 -4.65
C ALA A 22 -20.61 -2.28 -5.16
N ALA A 23 -21.33 -3.26 -5.70
CA ALA A 23 -22.72 -3.07 -6.16
C ALA A 23 -23.74 -2.92 -5.02
N SER A 24 -23.47 -3.51 -3.84
CA SER A 24 -24.40 -3.51 -2.71
C SER A 24 -24.57 -2.15 -2.03
N GLY A 25 -23.61 -1.22 -2.20
CA GLY A 25 -23.57 0.04 -1.45
C GLY A 25 -23.30 -0.13 0.05
N LEU A 26 -23.15 -1.37 0.54
CA LEU A 26 -22.85 -1.65 1.95
C LEU A 26 -21.39 -1.34 2.26
N SER A 27 -21.14 -0.90 3.50
CA SER A 27 -19.79 -0.86 4.04
C SER A 27 -19.18 -2.26 4.04
N GLN A 28 -17.85 -2.36 3.93
CA GLN A 28 -17.15 -3.64 3.93
C GLN A 28 -17.53 -4.52 5.13
N ARG A 29 -17.66 -3.93 6.32
CA ARG A 29 -18.03 -4.67 7.54
C ARG A 29 -19.45 -5.22 7.45
N GLY A 30 -20.40 -4.39 7.00
CA GLY A 30 -21.80 -4.80 6.82
C GLY A 30 -21.95 -5.90 5.76
N PHE A 31 -21.22 -5.81 4.65
CA PHE A 31 -21.19 -6.86 3.63
C PHE A 31 -20.59 -8.16 4.17
N CYS A 32 -19.48 -8.09 4.92
CA CYS A 32 -18.87 -9.27 5.51
C CYS A 32 -19.78 -9.94 6.55
N GLU A 33 -20.56 -9.17 7.31
CA GLU A 33 -21.52 -9.70 8.27
C GLU A 33 -22.69 -10.39 7.56
N ALA A 34 -23.25 -9.76 6.53
CA ALA A 34 -24.35 -10.32 5.73
C ALA A 34 -23.95 -11.63 5.02
N GLU A 35 -22.74 -11.69 4.46
CA GLU A 35 -22.23 -12.86 3.72
C GLU A 35 -21.50 -13.90 4.59
N GLY A 36 -21.44 -13.68 5.92
CA GLY A 36 -20.73 -14.57 6.85
C GLY A 36 -19.22 -14.68 6.57
N LEU A 37 -18.60 -13.60 6.11
CA LEU A 37 -17.18 -13.54 5.76
C LEU A 37 -16.35 -12.96 6.91
N ALA A 38 -15.16 -13.54 7.10
CA ALA A 38 -14.15 -12.93 7.96
C ALA A 38 -13.59 -11.66 7.29
N VAL A 39 -13.80 -10.50 7.93
CA VAL A 39 -13.38 -9.17 7.43
C VAL A 39 -11.91 -9.16 7.02
N GLY A 40 -11.00 -9.70 7.86
CA GLY A 40 -9.57 -9.71 7.55
C GLY A 40 -9.21 -10.49 6.28
N ARG A 41 -9.95 -11.57 5.99
CA ARG A 41 -9.75 -12.40 4.79
C ARG A 41 -10.26 -11.68 3.55
N PHE A 42 -11.40 -11.01 3.66
CA PHE A 42 -11.95 -10.15 2.60
C PHE A 42 -11.02 -8.96 2.31
N THR A 43 -10.50 -8.26 3.32
CA THR A 43 -9.52 -7.17 3.14
C THR A 43 -8.27 -7.66 2.42
N TYR A 44 -7.74 -8.82 2.81
CA TYR A 44 -6.57 -9.40 2.17
C TYR A 44 -6.79 -9.63 0.67
N TRP A 45 -7.91 -10.25 0.29
CA TRP A 45 -8.21 -10.54 -1.11
C TRP A 45 -8.57 -9.29 -1.90
N LYS A 46 -9.28 -8.33 -1.31
CA LYS A 46 -9.56 -7.04 -1.93
C LYS A 46 -8.28 -6.28 -2.28
N ARG A 47 -7.29 -6.29 -1.37
CA ARG A 47 -5.95 -5.73 -1.64
C ARG A 47 -5.19 -6.55 -2.69
N LYS A 48 -5.20 -7.88 -2.59
CA LYS A 48 -4.46 -8.77 -3.50
C LYS A 48 -4.96 -8.69 -4.95
N LEU A 49 -6.27 -8.51 -5.14
CA LEU A 49 -6.91 -8.48 -6.47
C LEU A 49 -7.04 -7.06 -7.03
N GLY A 50 -7.09 -6.04 -6.18
CA GLY A 50 -7.20 -4.64 -6.59
C GLY A 50 -5.91 -4.04 -7.17
N GLY A 51 -4.88 -4.83 -7.44
CA GLY A 51 -3.60 -4.37 -8.00
C GLY A 51 -2.81 -3.41 -7.10
N VAL A 52 -3.35 -3.02 -5.94
CA VAL A 52 -2.61 -2.25 -4.94
C VAL A 52 -1.45 -3.13 -4.54
N PRO A 53 -0.20 -2.68 -4.76
CA PRO A 53 0.95 -3.48 -4.37
C PRO A 53 0.74 -3.90 -2.94
N ILE A 54 0.90 -5.20 -2.67
CA ILE A 54 1.09 -5.65 -1.32
C ILE A 54 2.38 -4.95 -0.92
N ILE A 55 2.27 -3.75 -0.37
CA ILE A 55 3.24 -3.23 0.57
C ILE A 55 3.14 -4.27 1.66
N LYS A 56 3.95 -5.33 1.52
CA LYS A 56 4.41 -6.10 2.65
C LYS A 56 4.91 -4.96 3.51
N ARG A 57 4.15 -4.61 4.56
CA ARG A 57 4.64 -3.71 5.60
C ARG A 57 6.01 -4.30 5.87
N GLY A 58 7.04 -3.57 5.44
CA GLY A 58 8.32 -4.17 5.12
C GLY A 58 8.68 -5.06 6.29
N VAL A 59 9.30 -6.22 6.01
CA VAL A 59 10.35 -6.65 6.93
C VAL A 59 11.05 -5.37 7.33
N GLU A 60 10.90 -5.00 8.61
CA GLU A 60 11.37 -3.76 9.20
C GLU A 60 12.68 -3.43 8.50
N GLN A 61 12.60 -2.45 7.58
CA GLN A 61 13.69 -2.13 6.68
C GLN A 61 14.83 -1.76 7.58
N ASP A 62 15.81 -2.67 7.68
CA ASP A 62 17.11 -2.65 8.35
C ASP A 62 17.48 -1.31 8.97
N ARG A 63 16.64 -0.83 9.90
CA ARG A 63 16.83 0.42 10.59
C ARG A 63 17.36 -0.03 11.91
N PRO A 64 18.68 0.11 12.14
CA PRO A 64 19.23 -0.31 13.40
C PRO A 64 18.49 0.46 14.49
N LEU A 65 17.99 -0.26 15.50
CA LEU A 65 17.37 0.33 16.69
C LEU A 65 18.33 1.30 17.39
N PHE A 66 19.64 1.11 17.18
CA PHE A 66 20.71 1.93 17.71
C PHE A 66 21.68 2.32 16.58
N THR A 67 21.78 3.61 16.29
CA THR A 67 22.80 4.17 15.41
C THR A 67 23.95 4.71 16.28
N PRO A 68 25.21 4.25 16.10
CA PRO A 68 26.33 4.82 16.83
C PRO A 68 26.54 6.28 16.44
N ILE A 69 26.98 7.12 17.39
CA ILE A 69 27.15 8.58 17.19
C ILE A 69 28.10 8.88 16.02
N GLN A 70 29.09 8.01 15.78
CA GLN A 70 30.06 8.13 14.68
C GLN A 70 29.44 7.86 13.30
N ALA A 71 28.25 7.26 13.24
CA ALA A 71 27.51 7.02 12.01
C ALA A 71 26.38 8.05 11.79
N LEU A 72 26.30 9.09 12.63
CA LEU A 72 25.43 10.21 12.35
C LEU A 72 25.99 11.01 11.16
N PRO A 73 25.12 11.43 10.23
CA PRO A 73 25.54 12.33 9.16
C PRO A 73 26.07 13.63 9.75
N ASP A 74 27.07 14.20 9.08
CA ASP A 74 27.55 15.54 9.40
C ASP A 74 26.51 16.61 9.01
N SER A 75 26.76 17.85 9.43
CA SER A 75 25.83 18.95 9.23
C SER A 75 25.60 19.28 7.75
N GLU A 76 26.56 19.00 6.88
CA GLU A 76 26.44 19.20 5.43
C GLU A 76 25.47 18.17 4.81
N ALA A 77 25.66 16.89 5.13
CA ALA A 77 24.72 15.85 4.68
C ALA A 77 23.31 16.05 5.24
N LEU A 78 23.17 16.60 6.45
CA LEU A 78 21.86 16.94 7.02
C LEU A 78 21.19 18.10 6.25
N ALA A 79 21.96 19.12 5.87
CA ALA A 79 21.48 20.26 5.10
C ALA A 79 21.01 19.86 3.68
N GLU A 80 21.69 18.91 3.04
CA GLU A 80 21.27 18.36 1.73
C GLU A 80 19.94 17.62 1.82
N VAL A 81 19.74 16.82 2.86
CA VAL A 81 18.48 16.10 3.09
C VAL A 81 17.34 17.08 3.38
N GLU A 82 17.59 18.15 4.14
CA GLU A 82 16.62 19.21 4.38
C GLU A 82 16.30 20.00 3.10
N ALA A 83 17.30 20.33 2.29
CA ALA A 83 17.10 20.96 1.00
C ALA A 83 16.23 20.09 0.06
N ALA A 84 16.52 18.78 0.00
CA ALA A 84 15.72 17.82 -0.77
C ALA A 84 14.28 17.66 -0.23
N ARG A 85 14.06 17.87 1.07
CA ARG A 85 12.73 17.91 1.67
C ARG A 85 11.96 19.18 1.32
N ASN A 86 12.67 20.31 1.23
CA ASN A 86 12.13 21.64 0.94
C ASN A 86 11.86 21.89 -0.55
N GLY A 87 12.36 21.01 -1.42
CA GLY A 87 11.91 20.96 -2.80
C GLY A 87 12.62 19.88 -3.59
N TRP A 88 11.90 19.25 -4.50
CA TRP A 88 12.49 18.29 -5.43
C TRP A 88 11.92 18.50 -6.83
N ALA A 89 12.70 18.14 -7.85
CA ALA A 89 12.27 18.09 -9.24
C ALA A 89 12.57 16.71 -9.84
N ILE A 90 11.54 16.05 -10.35
CA ILE A 90 11.65 14.81 -11.11
C ILE A 90 11.56 15.16 -12.60
N ASN A 91 12.58 14.78 -13.35
CA ASN A 91 12.59 14.87 -14.81
C ASN A 91 12.33 13.49 -15.40
N LEU A 92 11.29 13.38 -16.22
CA LEU A 92 10.96 12.17 -16.97
C LEU A 92 11.04 12.48 -18.46
N ASP A 93 11.93 11.80 -19.16
CA ASP A 93 12.00 11.84 -20.62
C ASP A 93 10.97 10.85 -21.19
N LEU A 94 10.10 11.33 -22.08
CA LEU A 94 9.02 10.54 -22.66
C LEU A 94 9.38 10.03 -24.06
N GLY A 95 10.56 10.37 -24.59
CA GLY A 95 10.90 10.18 -26.01
C GLY A 95 10.37 11.33 -26.88
N ASP A 96 10.73 11.32 -28.17
CA ASP A 96 10.32 12.32 -29.16
C ASP A 96 10.58 13.79 -28.75
N GLY A 97 11.62 14.00 -27.94
CA GLY A 97 12.01 15.32 -27.42
C GLY A 97 11.07 15.87 -26.34
N GLN A 98 10.11 15.09 -25.85
CA GLN A 98 9.19 15.50 -24.80
C GLN A 98 9.75 15.17 -23.42
N ARG A 99 9.74 16.17 -22.52
CA ARG A 99 10.18 16.02 -21.14
C ARG A 99 9.14 16.53 -20.17
N LEU A 100 8.72 15.68 -19.24
CA LEU A 100 7.87 16.06 -18.13
C LEU A 100 8.74 16.38 -16.92
N THR A 101 8.55 17.57 -16.35
CA THR A 101 9.20 17.98 -15.10
C THR A 101 8.14 18.17 -14.02
N ILE A 102 8.22 17.38 -12.96
CA ILE A 102 7.35 17.52 -11.78
C ILE A 102 8.19 18.15 -10.68
N ARG A 103 7.76 19.27 -10.12
CA ARG A 103 8.43 19.92 -9.00
C ARG A 103 7.52 19.99 -7.78
N LYS A 104 8.08 19.73 -6.61
CA LYS A 104 7.50 20.10 -5.32
C LYS A 104 8.25 21.33 -4.82
N VAL A 105 7.53 22.42 -4.60
CA VAL A 105 8.05 23.61 -3.93
C VAL A 105 7.51 23.54 -2.49
N GLY A 106 8.40 23.61 -1.51
CA GLY A 106 8.05 23.63 -0.08
C GLY A 106 7.36 24.91 0.34
#